data_AF-A0A6G1A611-F1
#
_entry.id   AF-A0A6G1A611-F1
#
_cell.length_a   1.000
_cell.length_b   1.000
_cell.length_c   1.000
_cell.angle_alpha   90.00
_cell.angle_beta   90.00
_cell.angle_gamma   90.00
#
_symmetry.space_group_name_H-M   'P 1'
#
loop_
_entity.id
_entity.type
_entity.pdbx_description
1 polymer ?
#
loop_
_entity_poly.entity_id
_entity_poly.type
_entity_poly.pdbx_seq_one_letter_code
_entity_poly.pdbx_strand_id
1 'polypeptide(L)'
;TKQPGAALAKTSHFGCRTKTHADPGDKHMVQVKIDGYTMFLDWKTNLMHRIWERESNRTVQVAQEFTEYRVNGNLKDGPISDNFVFTPNDIAKRPWKTVGMQIAAGKLVTEIGQYLSR
;
A
#
# COMPACT_ATOMS: atom_id res chain seq x y z
N THR A 1 21.58 -21.27 -29.27
CA THR A 1 20.96 -19.96 -28.98
C THR A 1 20.95 -19.78 -27.47
N LYS A 2 21.77 -18.89 -26.90
CA LYS A 2 21.77 -18.65 -25.45
C LYS A 2 20.52 -17.82 -25.12
N GLN A 3 19.60 -18.38 -24.32
CA GLN A 3 18.51 -17.61 -23.73
C GLN A 3 19.13 -16.47 -22.90
N PRO A 4 18.65 -15.22 -23.03
CA PRO A 4 19.06 -14.15 -22.13
C PRO A 4 18.59 -14.56 -20.72
N GLY A 5 19.54 -14.80 -19.81
CA GLY A 5 19.23 -15.04 -18.41
C GLY A 5 18.44 -13.86 -17.87
N ALA A 6 17.30 -14.14 -17.24
CA ALA A 6 16.50 -13.13 -16.56
C ALA A 6 17.41 -12.33 -15.63
N ALA A 7 17.53 -11.03 -15.86
CA ALA A 7 18.34 -10.15 -15.01
C ALA A 7 17.78 -10.25 -13.59
N LEU A 8 18.63 -10.68 -12.65
CA LEU A 8 18.26 -10.90 -11.25
C LEU A 8 17.79 -9.58 -10.63
N ALA A 9 16.51 -9.49 -10.28
CA ALA A 9 15.95 -8.32 -9.61
C ALA A 9 16.56 -8.16 -8.21
N LYS A 10 16.94 -6.94 -7.84
CA LYS A 10 17.43 -6.67 -6.49
C LYS A 10 16.23 -6.56 -5.56
N THR A 11 16.11 -7.50 -4.64
CA THR A 11 14.97 -7.59 -3.72
C THR A 11 15.38 -7.13 -2.33
N SER A 12 14.61 -6.21 -1.75
CA SER A 12 14.78 -5.72 -0.38
C SER A 12 13.55 -6.08 0.44
N HIS A 13 13.75 -6.64 1.62
CA HIS A 13 12.67 -7.02 2.54
C HIS A 13 12.61 -6.04 3.70
N PHE A 14 11.38 -5.65 4.05
CA PHE A 14 11.08 -4.77 5.16
C PHE A 14 10.21 -5.56 6.14
N GLY A 15 10.53 -5.48 7.42
CA GLY A 15 9.77 -6.16 8.46
C GLY A 15 8.32 -5.67 8.54
N CYS A 16 7.47 -6.47 9.20
CA CYS A 16 6.09 -6.09 9.46
C CYS A 16 6.01 -4.90 10.41
N ARG A 17 5.16 -3.93 10.08
CA ARG A 17 4.97 -2.70 10.84
C ARG A 17 3.53 -2.54 11.29
N THR A 18 3.31 -2.26 12.57
CA THR A 18 2.01 -1.86 13.09
C THR A 18 1.72 -0.41 12.70
N LYS A 19 0.45 -0.03 12.62
CA LYS A 19 0.12 1.40 12.56
C LYS A 19 0.33 2.03 13.94
N THR A 20 1.50 2.58 14.18
CA THR A 20 1.67 3.64 15.18
C THR A 20 1.25 4.95 14.51
N HIS A 21 0.74 5.94 15.26
CA HIS A 21 0.49 7.27 14.67
C HIS A 21 1.74 7.70 13.90
N ALA A 22 1.56 8.05 12.62
CA ALA A 22 2.63 8.61 11.83
C ALA A 22 3.05 9.89 12.55
N ASP A 23 4.25 9.90 13.13
CA ASP A 23 4.83 11.15 13.59
C ASP A 23 4.93 12.05 12.36
N PRO A 24 4.60 13.36 12.46
CA PRO A 24 4.70 14.31 11.34
C PRO A 24 6.13 14.47 10.79
N GLY A 25 7.12 13.78 11.35
CA GLY A 25 8.51 13.86 10.98
C GLY A 25 8.82 13.04 9.73
N ASP A 26 9.12 13.74 8.65
CA ASP A 26 9.62 13.27 7.35
C ASP A 26 10.98 12.52 7.41
N LYS A 27 11.39 12.05 8.59
CA LYS A 27 12.77 11.63 8.90
C LYS A 27 13.09 10.19 8.48
N HIS A 28 12.11 9.34 8.15
CA HIS A 28 12.35 7.95 7.76
C HIS A 28 11.37 7.50 6.65
N MET A 29 11.63 7.90 5.40
CA MET A 29 10.87 7.47 4.23
C MET A 29 11.71 6.49 3.39
N VAL A 30 11.08 5.43 2.92
CA VAL A 30 11.64 4.54 1.89
C VAL A 30 11.33 5.14 0.53
N GLN A 31 12.37 5.45 -0.24
CA GLN A 31 12.22 5.98 -1.59
C GLN A 31 12.28 4.85 -2.62
N VAL A 32 11.29 4.79 -3.49
CA VAL A 32 11.24 3.85 -4.62
C VAL A 32 11.18 4.66 -5.91
N LYS A 33 12.27 4.58 -6.68
CA LYS A 33 12.37 5.27 -7.97
C LYS A 33 11.78 4.38 -9.05
N ILE A 34 10.77 4.91 -9.74
CA ILE A 34 10.16 4.31 -10.93
C ILE A 34 10.33 5.35 -12.03
N ASP A 35 10.51 4.98 -13.28
CA ASP A 35 10.85 5.94 -14.33
C ASP A 35 9.92 7.18 -14.32
N GLY A 36 10.50 8.38 -14.23
CA GLY A 36 9.76 9.64 -14.05
C GLY A 36 9.19 9.95 -12.65
N TYR A 37 9.10 8.98 -11.74
CA TYR A 37 8.47 9.12 -10.41
C TYR A 37 9.36 8.68 -9.24
N THR A 38 9.12 9.22 -8.06
CA THR A 38 9.64 8.67 -6.80
C THR A 38 8.49 8.53 -5.81
N MET A 39 8.21 7.29 -5.44
CA MET A 39 7.26 6.96 -4.39
C MET A 39 7.96 6.99 -3.04
N PHE A 40 7.31 7.57 -2.05
CA PHE A 40 7.80 7.61 -0.67
C PHE A 40 6.84 6.80 0.20
N LEU A 41 7.36 5.75 0.81
CA LEU A 41 6.63 4.91 1.76
C LEU A 41 7.13 5.21 3.17
N ASP A 42 6.22 5.34 4.10
CA ASP A 42 6.54 5.56 5.51
C ASP A 42 7.18 4.30 6.08
N TRP A 43 8.43 4.40 6.55
CA TRP A 43 9.18 3.29 7.13
C TRP A 43 8.50 2.68 8.38
N LYS A 44 7.70 3.47 9.10
CA LYS A 44 7.01 3.05 10.32
C LYS A 44 5.73 2.30 10.07
N THR A 45 5.10 2.45 8.90
CA THR A 45 3.81 1.82 8.58
C THR A 45 3.88 0.95 7.32
N ASN A 46 4.95 1.07 6.53
CA ASN A 46 5.09 0.52 5.19
C ASN A 46 4.04 1.00 4.18
N LEU A 47 3.26 2.03 4.50
CA LEU A 47 2.21 2.59 3.63
C LEU A 47 2.74 3.75 2.79
N MET A 48 2.14 3.97 1.63
CA MET A 48 2.47 5.10 0.77
C MET A 48 2.09 6.43 1.43
N HIS A 49 3.02 7.39 1.39
CA HIS A 49 2.88 8.71 1.99
C HIS A 49 2.86 9.84 0.95
N ARG A 50 3.68 9.76 -0.09
CA ARG A 50 3.69 10.76 -1.17
C ARG A 50 4.30 10.22 -2.45
N ILE A 51 4.00 10.90 -3.55
CA ILE A 51 4.58 10.65 -4.87
C ILE A 51 5.17 11.96 -5.37
N TRP A 52 6.42 11.93 -5.81
CA TRP A 52 7.06 13.03 -6.54
C TRP A 52 7.19 12.64 -8.01
N GLU A 53 6.79 13.53 -8.90
CA GLU A 53 6.94 13.39 -10.34
C GLU A 53 8.03 14.35 -10.83
N ARG A 54 8.98 13.82 -11.61
CA ARG A 54 10.24 14.48 -11.94
C ARG A 54 10.07 15.63 -12.94
N GLU A 55 9.26 15.43 -13.99
CA GLU A 55 9.21 16.35 -15.13
C GLU A 55 8.50 17.66 -14.78
N SER A 56 7.36 17.57 -14.12
CA SER A 56 6.62 18.72 -13.59
C SER A 56 7.09 19.18 -12.22
N ASN A 57 8.01 18.43 -11.58
CA ASN A 57 8.52 18.67 -10.24
C ASN A 57 7.40 18.82 -9.19
N ARG A 58 6.35 18.02 -9.32
CA ARG A 58 5.17 18.07 -8.44
C ARG A 58 5.24 16.97 -7.40
N THR A 59 4.82 17.30 -6.18
CA THR A 59 4.63 16.33 -5.10
C THR A 59 3.16 16.26 -4.73
N VAL A 60 2.63 15.04 -4.71
CA VAL A 60 1.28 14.73 -4.24
C VAL A 60 1.38 13.98 -2.93
N GLN A 61 0.73 14.49 -1.89
CA GLN A 61 0.56 13.75 -0.64
C GLN A 61 -0.48 12.66 -0.85
N VAL A 62 -0.22 11.46 -0.34
CA VAL A 62 -1.05 10.28 -0.54
C VAL A 62 -1.39 9.70 0.83
N ALA A 63 -2.67 9.41 1.04
CA ALA A 63 -3.13 8.62 2.17
C ALA A 63 -3.54 7.23 1.66
N GLN A 64 -2.72 6.23 1.93
CA GLN A 64 -3.07 4.83 1.69
C GLN A 64 -3.57 4.19 2.99
N GLU A 65 -4.66 3.43 2.92
CA GLU A 65 -5.19 2.67 4.05
C GLU A 65 -5.94 1.44 3.51
N PHE A 66 -5.95 0.36 4.28
CA PHE A 66 -6.76 -0.82 3.98
C PHE A 66 -7.86 -0.96 5.02
N THR A 67 -9.11 -0.99 4.58
CA THR A 67 -10.28 -1.04 5.45
C THR A 67 -11.28 -2.10 4.99
N GLU A 68 -12.03 -2.67 5.92
CA GLU A 68 -13.14 -3.58 5.65
C GLU A 68 -14.46 -2.98 6.15
N TYR A 69 -15.54 -3.24 5.42
CA TYR A 69 -16.90 -2.99 5.89
C TYR A 69 -17.51 -4.29 6.40
N ARG A 70 -18.33 -4.21 7.46
CA ARG A 70 -19.14 -5.34 7.90
C ARG A 70 -20.46 -5.35 7.13
N VAL A 71 -20.76 -6.50 6.53
CA VAL A 71 -21.97 -6.75 5.73
C VAL A 71 -23.25 -6.52 6.55
N ASN A 72 -24.25 -5.83 5.99
CA ASN A 72 -25.61 -5.90 6.53
C ASN A 72 -26.27 -7.21 6.11
N GLY A 73 -26.54 -8.07 7.09
CA GLY A 73 -27.28 -9.32 6.91
C GLY A 73 -28.68 -9.28 7.53
N ASN A 74 -29.13 -8.13 8.03
CA ASN A 74 -30.38 -8.00 8.76
C ASN A 74 -31.39 -7.14 7.98
N LEU A 75 -32.49 -7.77 7.56
CA LEU A 75 -33.58 -7.09 6.84
C LEU A 75 -34.23 -5.94 7.63
N LYS A 76 -34.09 -5.93 8.96
CA LYS A 76 -34.60 -4.85 9.81
C LYS A 76 -33.77 -3.57 9.70
N ASP A 77 -32.49 -3.69 9.34
CA ASP A 77 -31.54 -2.57 9.27
C ASP A 77 -31.48 -1.97 7.84
N GLY A 78 -32.30 -2.50 6.92
CA GLY A 78 -32.37 -2.10 5.53
C GLY A 78 -32.13 -3.28 4.57
N PRO A 79 -31.89 -3.00 3.28
CA PRO A 79 -31.54 -4.04 2.32
C PRO A 79 -30.30 -4.80 2.76
N ILE A 80 -30.32 -6.13 2.62
CA ILE A 80 -29.16 -6.99 2.82
C ILE A 80 -28.12 -6.64 1.76
N SER A 81 -26.84 -6.58 2.17
CA SER A 81 -25.76 -6.40 1.21
C SER A 81 -25.46 -7.71 0.52
N ASP A 82 -25.43 -7.69 -0.80
CA ASP A 82 -25.19 -8.83 -1.67
C ASP A 82 -24.31 -8.42 -2.86
N ASN A 83 -24.34 -9.17 -3.97
CA ASN A 83 -23.55 -8.89 -5.17
C ASN A 83 -24.09 -7.73 -6.04
N PHE A 84 -25.28 -7.20 -5.73
CA PHE A 84 -25.90 -6.06 -6.43
C PHE A 84 -26.02 -4.82 -5.55
N VAL A 85 -26.14 -5.01 -4.24
CA VAL A 85 -26.40 -3.96 -3.26
C VAL A 85 -25.28 -3.89 -2.21
N PHE A 86 -24.67 -2.71 -2.07
CA PHE A 86 -23.68 -2.43 -1.03
C PHE A 86 -24.32 -1.66 0.13
N THR A 87 -24.63 -2.37 1.21
CA THR A 87 -25.23 -1.82 2.44
C THR A 87 -24.42 -2.27 3.67
N PRO A 88 -23.43 -1.49 4.13
CA PRO A 88 -22.66 -1.83 5.32
C PRO A 88 -23.42 -1.48 6.61
N ASN A 89 -23.14 -2.19 7.70
CA ASN A 89 -23.73 -1.89 9.01
C ASN A 89 -23.20 -0.60 9.64
N ASP A 90 -22.00 -0.16 9.24
CA ASP A 90 -21.25 0.90 9.91
C ASP A 90 -20.12 1.41 8.98
N ILE A 91 -19.37 2.42 9.43
CA ILE A 91 -18.17 2.92 8.77
C ILE A 91 -17.10 1.83 8.64
N ALA A 92 -16.20 2.01 7.66
CA ALA A 92 -15.10 1.10 7.40
C ALA A 92 -14.15 1.00 8.61
N LYS A 93 -13.73 -0.22 8.94
CA LYS A 93 -12.81 -0.52 10.06
C LYS A 93 -11.52 -1.09 9.52
N ARG A 94 -10.43 -0.94 10.28
CA ARG A 94 -9.14 -1.52 9.90
C ARG A 94 -9.12 -3.02 10.20
N PRO A 95 -8.94 -3.90 9.20
CA PRO A 95 -8.92 -5.35 9.41
C PRO A 95 -7.55 -5.90 9.80
N TRP A 96 -6.49 -5.11 9.62
CA TRP A 96 -5.11 -5.55 9.71
C TRP A 96 -4.40 -4.99 10.94
N LYS A 97 -3.45 -5.77 11.47
CA LYS A 97 -2.58 -5.43 12.59
C LYS A 97 -1.22 -4.94 12.14
N THR A 98 -0.64 -5.58 11.11
CA THR A 98 0.64 -5.15 10.52
C THR A 98 0.65 -5.18 9.00
N VAL A 99 1.53 -4.36 8.41
CA VAL A 99 1.88 -4.41 6.99
C VAL A 99 3.36 -4.74 6.86
N GLY A 100 3.69 -5.88 6.27
CA GLY A 100 5.03 -6.19 5.77
C GLY A 100 5.22 -5.62 4.37
N MET A 101 6.47 -5.40 3.96
CA MET A 101 6.74 -4.85 2.62
C MET A 101 7.99 -5.47 2.00
N GLN A 102 7.96 -5.62 0.68
CA GLN A 102 9.09 -6.04 -0.14
C GLN A 102 9.19 -5.13 -1.36
N ILE A 103 10.41 -4.81 -1.78
CA ILE A 103 10.66 -4.06 -3.01
C ILE A 103 11.55 -4.91 -3.90
N ALA A 104 11.06 -5.27 -5.09
CA ALA A 104 11.81 -5.97 -6.12
C ALA A 104 12.11 -5.01 -7.27
N ALA A 105 13.34 -4.49 -7.32
CA ALA A 105 13.79 -3.57 -8.36
C ALA A 105 14.37 -4.35 -9.55
N GLY A 106 13.60 -4.40 -10.64
CA GLY A 106 14.02 -4.95 -11.93
C GLY A 106 14.36 -3.87 -12.94
N LYS A 107 14.89 -4.29 -14.11
CA LYS A 107 15.27 -3.38 -15.19
C LYS A 107 14.06 -2.72 -15.87
N LEU A 108 12.93 -3.42 -15.95
CA LEU A 108 11.72 -2.98 -16.64
C LEU A 108 10.60 -2.58 -15.67
N VAL A 109 10.53 -3.25 -14.52
CA VAL A 109 9.50 -3.04 -13.51
C VAL A 109 10.15 -3.00 -12.13
N THR A 110 9.64 -2.13 -11.26
CA THR A 110 9.90 -2.19 -9.83
C THR A 110 8.58 -2.48 -9.13
N GLU A 111 8.53 -3.57 -8.38
CA GLU A 111 7.33 -4.00 -7.66
C GLU A 111 7.47 -3.68 -6.17
N ILE A 112 6.38 -3.18 -5.57
CA ILE A 112 6.25 -2.99 -4.13
C ILE A 112 5.17 -3.96 -3.65
N GLY A 113 5.58 -5.06 -3.02
CA GLY A 113 4.68 -6.01 -2.39
C GLY A 113 4.36 -5.56 -0.96
N GLN A 114 3.08 -5.47 -0.61
CA GLN A 114 2.62 -5.22 0.76
C GLN A 114 1.83 -6.44 1.26
N TYR A 115 2.17 -6.94 2.44
CA TYR A 115 1.59 -8.15 3.02
C TYR A 115 0.89 -7.81 4.32
N LEU A 116 -0.43 -7.94 4.36
CA LEU A 116 -1.23 -7.59 5.53
C LEU A 116 -1.37 -8.79 6.47
N SER A 117 -1.08 -8.59 7.75
CA SER A 117 -1.45 -9.54 8.80
C SER A 117 -2.69 -9.04 9.54
N ARG A 118 -3.56 -9.96 9.97
CA ARG A 118 -4.59 -9.66 10.98
C ARG A 118 -3.98 -9.62 12.38
#